data_AF-A0A5J5B9D3-F1
#
_entry.id   AF-A0A5J5B9D3-F1
#
_cell.length_a   1.000
_cell.length_b   1.000
_cell.length_c   1.000
_cell.angle_alpha   90.00
_cell.angle_beta   90.00
_cell.angle_gamma   90.00
#
_symmetry.space_group_name_H-M   'P 1'
#
loop_
_entity.id
_entity.type
_entity.pdbx_description
1 polymer ?
#
loop_
_entity_poly.entity_id
_entity_poly.type
_entity_poly.pdbx_seq_one_letter_code
_entity_poly.pdbx_strand_id
1 'polypeptide(L)'
;MVHQTLYPQAGVILEKIRGPFSSGDLKLRTTDPGDNPDVSFNYFKDRRDLWRCVQGMKTIIKVAESKSFSEFRFANQSVQALIDIMINTPVNMRPKHANASSSLEQFCIDTVMTLWHYHGGCQVGRVVDRDYKVLGVDALRVVDGSTFYDSPGTNPQATVLMLGRVLGVDGLRVIDGSTFHDSPGTNPQVTVMMLGRRRWVHGYGVLLVLLLLAGILFFHAPNYSFLRDATSAPPVVYFDYIIIGGGTAGCALAATLSQGANVLLLERGDSPYSNPNISNIRGFASTLQDAAPLSASQSFISTDGVFNHRGRVLGGGTALNAGYYTRASAAYVNQVGWDHKLVNESYEWVEKKMVFWPSVLQWQSAVRDGLLEAGVFPYNGFTYDHLYGTKVGGTIFDQQGDRHTAADLLEYAVPRRITVYLNATVHRILFRKNAVFVA
;
A
#
# COMPACT_ATOMS: atom_id res chain seq x y z
N MET A 1 29.06 -19.01 20.72
CA MET A 1 27.64 -18.90 21.13
C MET A 1 26.94 -18.04 20.09
N VAL A 2 26.20 -18.64 19.17
CA VAL A 2 25.42 -17.90 18.17
C VAL A 2 24.20 -17.35 18.91
N HIS A 3 24.11 -16.04 19.08
CA HIS A 3 22.89 -15.38 19.55
C HIS A 3 21.83 -15.55 18.46
N GLN A 4 21.11 -16.68 18.48
CA GLN A 4 19.82 -16.77 17.79
C GLN A 4 18.85 -15.89 18.57
N THR A 5 18.66 -14.67 18.10
CA THR A 5 17.55 -13.82 18.54
C THR A 5 16.26 -14.54 18.13
N LEU A 6 15.65 -15.27 19.08
CA LEU A 6 14.33 -15.87 18.94
C LEU A 6 13.31 -14.72 18.86
N TYR A 7 13.01 -14.24 17.66
CA TYR A 7 11.83 -13.42 17.46
C TYR A 7 10.60 -14.30 17.75
N PRO A 8 9.71 -13.92 18.69
CA PRO A 8 8.48 -14.66 18.92
C PRO A 8 7.66 -14.66 17.63
N GLN A 9 7.25 -15.85 17.17
CA GLN A 9 6.29 -15.96 16.08
C GLN A 9 4.93 -15.46 16.59
N ALA A 10 4.58 -14.24 16.18
CA ALA A 10 3.32 -13.60 16.49
C ALA A 10 2.51 -13.37 15.21
N GLY A 11 1.21 -13.62 15.30
CA GLY A 11 0.25 -13.26 14.28
C GLY A 11 -0.53 -12.02 14.70
N VAL A 12 -0.96 -11.25 13.71
CA VAL A 12 -1.68 -9.99 13.93
C VAL A 12 -2.95 -10.00 13.08
N ILE A 13 -4.09 -9.69 13.68
CA ILE A 13 -5.35 -9.42 12.98
C ILE A 13 -5.57 -7.90 12.99
N LEU A 14 -5.79 -7.35 11.80
CA LEU A 14 -6.00 -5.92 11.59
C LEU A 14 -7.47 -5.67 11.23
N GLU A 15 -8.10 -4.72 11.91
CA GLU A 15 -9.40 -4.16 11.53
C GLU A 15 -9.17 -2.81 10.86
N LYS A 16 -9.78 -2.59 9.69
CA LYS A 16 -9.74 -1.33 8.95
C LYS A 16 -11.16 -0.86 8.71
N ILE A 17 -11.42 0.39 9.05
CA ILE A 17 -12.68 1.06 8.71
C ILE A 17 -12.60 1.56 7.26
N ARG A 18 -13.51 1.07 6.40
CA ARG A 18 -13.69 1.62 5.04
C ARG A 18 -14.53 2.89 5.09
N GLY A 19 -14.10 3.95 4.39
CA GLY A 19 -14.85 5.20 4.25
C GLY A 19 -15.27 5.79 5.61
N PRO A 20 -14.31 6.15 6.47
CA PRO A 20 -14.62 6.83 7.73
C PRO A 20 -15.21 8.21 7.46
N PHE A 21 -15.85 8.83 8.45
CA PHE A 21 -16.45 10.16 8.33
C PHE A 21 -15.47 11.27 8.72
N SER A 22 -14.48 10.95 9.55
CA SER A 22 -13.43 11.87 9.96
C SER A 22 -12.50 12.20 8.78
N SER A 23 -12.12 13.47 8.71
CA SER A 23 -11.22 14.01 7.70
C SER A 23 -10.14 14.89 8.34
N GLY A 24 -9.02 14.97 7.65
CA GLY A 24 -7.81 15.61 8.13
C GLY A 24 -7.25 16.64 7.15
N ASP A 25 -6.05 17.10 7.44
CA ASP A 25 -5.34 18.10 6.64
C ASP A 25 -3.89 17.67 6.37
N LEU A 26 -3.40 18.06 5.21
CA LEU A 26 -2.04 17.88 4.73
C LEU A 26 -1.44 19.26 4.48
N LYS A 27 -0.31 19.57 5.11
CA LYS A 27 0.37 20.86 4.96
C LYS A 27 1.85 20.64 4.69
N LEU A 28 2.38 21.38 3.72
CA LEU A 28 3.82 21.45 3.52
C LEU A 28 4.44 22.27 4.66
N ARG A 29 5.49 21.74 5.28
CA ARG A 29 6.28 22.45 6.30
C ARG A 29 7.29 23.39 5.67
N THR A 30 7.87 22.93 4.56
CA THR A 30 8.92 23.58 3.79
C THR A 30 8.66 23.34 2.30
N THR A 31 9.42 24.00 1.45
CA THR A 31 9.45 23.74 0.00
C THR A 31 10.46 22.65 -0.38
N ASP A 32 11.13 22.02 0.59
CA ASP A 32 12.10 20.95 0.32
C ASP A 32 11.36 19.62 0.05
N PRO A 33 11.49 19.01 -1.14
CA PRO A 33 10.84 17.73 -1.46
C PRO A 33 11.36 16.54 -0.63
N GLY A 34 12.50 16.68 0.06
CA GLY A 34 13.03 15.70 0.99
C GLY A 34 12.25 15.62 2.31
N ASP A 35 11.66 16.74 2.73
CA ASP A 35 10.95 16.85 4.00
C ASP A 35 9.61 16.09 3.99
N ASN A 36 9.22 15.63 5.18
CA ASN A 36 7.89 15.08 5.39
C ASN A 36 6.89 16.22 5.64
N PRO A 37 5.68 16.17 5.05
CA PRO A 37 4.64 17.13 5.34
C PRO A 37 4.08 16.94 6.76
N ASP A 38 3.41 17.96 7.27
CA ASP A 38 2.54 17.81 8.43
C ASP A 38 1.23 17.16 7.97
N VAL A 39 0.90 16.03 8.60
CA VAL A 39 -0.31 15.25 8.30
C VAL A 39 -1.12 15.09 9.57
N SER A 40 -2.35 15.60 9.54
CA SER A 40 -3.37 15.32 10.54
C SER A 40 -4.43 14.45 9.90
N PHE A 41 -4.81 13.35 10.52
CA PHE A 41 -5.91 12.48 10.11
C PHE A 41 -7.19 12.76 10.90
N ASN A 42 -7.06 13.32 12.12
CA ASN A 42 -8.16 13.56 13.05
C ASN A 42 -8.93 12.28 13.38
N TYR A 43 -8.21 11.22 13.77
CA TYR A 43 -8.79 9.92 14.09
C TYR A 43 -9.95 10.04 15.09
N PHE A 44 -11.06 9.40 14.78
CA PHE A 44 -12.29 9.37 15.60
C PHE A 44 -12.91 10.73 15.95
N LYS A 45 -12.60 11.79 15.19
CA LYS A 45 -13.27 13.09 15.36
C LYS A 45 -14.78 12.98 15.18
N ASP A 46 -15.22 12.16 14.22
CA ASP A 46 -16.61 11.74 14.12
C ASP A 46 -16.84 10.46 14.93
N ARG A 47 -17.81 10.49 15.85
CA ARG A 47 -18.12 9.37 16.76
C ARG A 47 -18.58 8.11 16.03
N ARG A 48 -19.09 8.23 14.79
CA ARG A 48 -19.48 7.07 13.98
C ARG A 48 -18.28 6.19 13.63
N ASP A 49 -17.11 6.78 13.44
CA ASP A 49 -15.89 6.01 13.18
C ASP A 49 -15.49 5.20 14.41
N LEU A 50 -15.55 5.81 15.59
CA LEU A 50 -15.26 5.13 16.84
C LEU A 50 -16.23 3.96 17.07
N TRP A 51 -17.52 4.19 16.83
CA TRP A 51 -18.53 3.14 16.91
C TRP A 51 -18.23 1.97 15.96
N ARG A 52 -17.79 2.27 14.72
CA ARG A 52 -17.41 1.24 13.73
C ARG A 52 -16.18 0.45 14.18
N CYS A 53 -15.16 1.12 14.73
CA CYS A 53 -14.01 0.45 15.33
C CYS A 53 -14.45 -0.53 16.42
N VAL A 54 -15.33 -0.09 17.33
CA VAL A 54 -15.84 -0.96 18.41
C VAL A 54 -16.59 -2.18 17.86
N GLN A 55 -17.40 -2.03 16.81
CA GLN A 55 -18.07 -3.19 16.18
C GLN A 55 -17.07 -4.13 15.49
N GLY A 56 -16.05 -3.57 14.83
CA GLY A 56 -14.95 -4.32 14.24
C GLY A 56 -14.18 -5.13 15.29
N MET A 57 -13.84 -4.49 16.42
CA MET A 57 -13.16 -5.15 17.54
C MET A 57 -14.02 -6.25 18.17
N LYS A 58 -15.34 -6.06 18.32
CA LYS A 58 -16.24 -7.14 18.76
C LYS A 58 -16.19 -8.34 17.82
N THR A 59 -16.08 -8.11 16.51
CA THR A 59 -15.90 -9.18 15.53
C THR A 59 -14.55 -9.86 15.70
N ILE A 60 -13.45 -9.11 15.83
CA ILE A 60 -12.11 -9.69 16.09
C ILE A 60 -12.10 -10.53 17.37
N ILE A 61 -12.76 -10.07 18.44
CA ILE A 61 -12.87 -10.81 19.69
C ILE A 61 -13.55 -12.16 19.46
N LYS A 62 -14.66 -12.20 18.73
CA LYS A 62 -15.33 -13.46 18.35
C LYS A 62 -14.43 -14.36 17.50
N VAL A 63 -13.69 -13.81 16.55
CA VAL A 63 -12.72 -14.58 15.74
C VAL A 63 -11.65 -15.18 16.64
N ALA A 64 -11.08 -14.39 17.54
CA ALA A 64 -10.10 -14.88 18.48
C ALA A 64 -10.69 -16.01 19.34
N GLU A 65 -11.93 -15.90 19.80
CA GLU A 65 -12.60 -16.90 20.66
C GLU A 65 -13.13 -18.13 19.90
N SER A 66 -13.08 -18.11 18.57
CA SER A 66 -13.59 -19.20 17.73
C SER A 66 -12.82 -20.51 17.92
N LYS A 67 -13.49 -21.63 17.64
CA LYS A 67 -12.90 -22.97 17.72
C LYS A 67 -11.73 -23.08 16.74
N SER A 68 -11.91 -22.56 15.53
CA SER A 68 -10.87 -22.57 14.49
C SER A 68 -9.61 -21.81 14.87
N PHE A 69 -9.71 -20.82 15.75
CA PHE A 69 -8.57 -20.02 16.21
C PHE A 69 -7.88 -20.53 17.48
N SER A 70 -8.46 -21.54 18.13
CA SER A 70 -8.02 -22.01 19.45
C SER A 70 -6.55 -22.45 19.50
N GLU A 71 -6.02 -23.08 18.45
CA GLU A 71 -4.62 -23.53 18.37
C GLU A 71 -3.59 -22.38 18.28
N PHE A 72 -4.06 -21.17 17.97
CA PHE A 72 -3.22 -19.98 17.82
C PHE A 72 -3.26 -19.05 19.03
N ARG A 73 -3.98 -19.43 20.08
CA ARG A 73 -3.96 -18.76 21.38
C ARG A 73 -3.03 -19.49 22.33
N PHE A 74 -2.37 -18.76 23.22
CA PHE A 74 -1.74 -19.41 24.35
C PHE A 74 -2.80 -20.04 25.26
N ALA A 75 -2.55 -21.27 25.71
CA ALA A 75 -3.44 -21.97 26.64
C ALA A 75 -3.73 -21.08 27.86
N ASN A 76 -5.01 -20.95 28.21
CA ASN A 76 -5.52 -20.13 29.32
C ASN A 76 -5.35 -18.60 29.17
N GLN A 77 -5.01 -18.07 27.99
CA GLN A 77 -5.07 -16.62 27.77
C GLN A 77 -6.47 -16.15 27.40
N SER A 78 -7.03 -15.30 28.25
CA SER A 78 -8.27 -14.57 27.95
C SER A 78 -8.07 -13.57 26.81
N VAL A 79 -9.16 -13.13 26.19
CA VAL A 79 -9.15 -12.00 25.24
C VAL A 79 -8.60 -10.74 25.91
N GLN A 80 -8.89 -10.56 27.20
CA GLN A 80 -8.39 -9.43 27.98
C GLN A 80 -6.86 -9.36 28.00
N ALA A 81 -6.19 -10.51 28.17
CA ALA A 81 -4.72 -10.56 28.15
C ALA A 81 -4.14 -10.09 26.80
N LEU A 82 -4.83 -10.37 25.69
CA LEU A 82 -4.41 -9.93 24.35
C LEU A 82 -4.63 -8.42 24.16
N ILE A 83 -5.73 -7.88 24.70
CA ILE A 83 -5.99 -6.43 24.74
C ILE A 83 -4.89 -5.72 25.54
N ASP A 84 -4.53 -6.27 26.70
CA ASP A 84 -3.49 -5.70 27.57
C ASP A 84 -2.11 -5.72 26.88
N ILE A 85 -1.78 -6.79 26.16
CA ILE A 85 -0.55 -6.85 25.34
C ILE A 85 -0.54 -5.74 24.29
N MET A 86 -1.65 -5.53 23.60
CA MET A 86 -1.74 -4.51 22.54
C MET A 86 -1.63 -3.08 23.05
N ILE A 87 -2.25 -2.77 24.19
CA ILE A 87 -2.16 -1.42 24.79
C ILE A 87 -0.71 -1.07 25.14
N ASN A 88 0.05 -2.07 25.62
CA ASN A 88 1.45 -1.93 25.99
C ASN A 88 2.41 -2.05 24.79
N THR A 89 1.91 -2.39 23.61
CA THR A 89 2.71 -2.42 22.39
C THR A 89 2.82 -1.00 21.81
N PRO A 90 4.04 -0.48 21.54
CA PRO A 90 4.24 0.88 21.04
C PRO A 90 3.87 0.98 19.55
N VAL A 91 2.57 0.96 19.26
CA VAL A 91 2.01 1.06 17.90
C VAL A 91 1.83 2.51 17.44
N ASN A 92 1.87 3.47 18.37
CA ASN A 92 1.78 4.91 18.16
C ASN A 92 2.36 5.64 19.39
N MET A 93 2.44 6.97 19.31
CA MET A 93 2.84 7.86 20.41
C MET A 93 1.62 8.53 21.10
N ARG A 94 0.42 7.97 20.95
CA ARG A 94 -0.77 8.54 21.57
C ARG A 94 -0.76 8.26 23.08
N PRO A 95 -1.23 9.20 23.93
CA PRO A 95 -1.38 8.97 25.35
C PRO A 95 -2.22 7.72 25.63
N LYS A 96 -1.77 6.89 26.58
CA LYS A 96 -2.52 5.70 27.03
C LYS A 96 -3.34 6.06 28.26
N HIS A 97 -4.57 5.59 28.29
CA HIS A 97 -5.53 5.86 29.36
C HIS A 97 -5.76 4.61 30.21
N ALA A 98 -5.99 4.79 31.51
CA ALA A 98 -6.11 3.68 32.47
C ALA A 98 -7.30 2.74 32.16
N ASN A 99 -8.35 3.26 31.52
CA ASN A 99 -9.53 2.49 31.11
C ASN A 99 -9.39 1.87 29.71
N ALA A 100 -8.25 1.99 29.03
CA ALA A 100 -8.05 1.44 27.69
C ALA A 100 -8.23 -0.08 27.62
N SER A 101 -7.89 -0.80 28.71
CA SER A 101 -8.06 -2.25 28.77
C SER A 101 -9.50 -2.68 28.96
N SER A 102 -10.32 -1.88 29.64
CA SER A 102 -11.70 -2.21 29.99
C SER A 102 -12.77 -1.56 29.09
N SER A 103 -12.39 -0.62 28.23
CA SER A 103 -13.28 0.03 27.25
C SER A 103 -12.75 -0.16 25.83
N LEU A 104 -13.57 -0.75 24.96
CA LEU A 104 -13.23 -0.90 23.54
C LEU A 104 -13.14 0.45 22.82
N GLU A 105 -13.94 1.45 23.23
CA GLU A 105 -13.80 2.81 22.72
C GLU A 105 -12.40 3.36 23.00
N GLN A 106 -11.96 3.26 24.24
CA GLN A 106 -10.65 3.76 24.62
C GLN A 106 -9.51 2.93 24.01
N PHE A 107 -9.68 1.61 23.92
CA PHE A 107 -8.77 0.74 23.19
C PHE A 107 -8.58 1.20 21.74
N CYS A 108 -9.67 1.47 21.02
CA CYS A 108 -9.64 1.99 19.66
C CYS A 108 -8.85 3.30 19.56
N ILE A 109 -9.14 4.27 20.43
CA ILE A 109 -8.48 5.59 20.47
C ILE A 109 -6.98 5.47 20.73
N ASP A 110 -6.59 4.62 21.68
CA ASP A 110 -5.23 4.53 22.16
C ASP A 110 -4.35 3.67 21.25
N THR A 111 -4.91 2.70 20.53
CA THR A 111 -4.16 1.74 19.71
C THR A 111 -4.28 1.98 18.21
N VAL A 112 -4.97 3.04 17.78
CA VAL A 112 -5.13 3.37 16.37
C VAL A 112 -3.80 3.49 15.65
N MET A 113 -3.74 2.87 14.49
CA MET A 113 -2.63 2.95 13.57
C MET A 113 -3.14 3.14 12.14
N THR A 114 -2.24 3.13 11.18
CA THR A 114 -2.55 3.21 9.76
C THR A 114 -2.05 1.97 9.02
N LEU A 115 -2.76 1.61 7.95
CA LEU A 115 -2.29 0.65 6.95
C LEU A 115 -1.62 1.35 5.76
N TRP A 116 -1.26 2.63 5.92
CA TRP A 116 -0.55 3.46 4.94
C TRP A 116 -1.29 3.61 3.59
N HIS A 117 -2.63 3.56 3.63
CA HIS A 117 -3.52 3.70 2.47
C HIS A 117 -4.06 5.13 2.30
N TYR A 118 -3.17 6.13 2.37
CA TYR A 118 -3.57 7.55 2.30
C TYR A 118 -4.13 7.93 0.93
N HIS A 119 -4.99 8.95 0.91
CA HIS A 119 -5.60 9.50 -0.29
C HIS A 119 -6.09 10.93 -0.02
N GLY A 120 -6.62 11.60 -1.04
CA GLY A 120 -7.30 12.90 -0.89
C GLY A 120 -6.42 14.15 -0.97
N GLY A 121 -5.12 14.03 -1.28
CA GLY A 121 -4.23 15.19 -1.45
C GLY A 121 -4.46 16.00 -2.74
N CYS A 122 -5.04 15.39 -3.78
CA CYS A 122 -5.25 16.00 -5.10
C CYS A 122 -6.65 15.67 -5.63
N GLN A 123 -7.67 15.93 -4.81
CA GLN A 123 -9.06 15.51 -5.09
C GLN A 123 -9.60 16.04 -6.42
N VAL A 124 -10.31 15.17 -7.13
CA VAL A 124 -11.10 15.52 -8.33
C VAL A 124 -12.16 16.55 -7.97
N GLY A 125 -12.32 17.58 -8.80
CA GLY A 125 -13.21 18.73 -8.59
C GLY A 125 -12.66 19.80 -7.65
N ARG A 126 -11.49 19.59 -7.03
CA ARG A 126 -10.83 20.59 -6.16
C ARG A 126 -9.43 20.97 -6.59
N VAL A 127 -8.63 19.98 -6.98
CA VAL A 127 -7.23 20.15 -7.43
C VAL A 127 -7.08 19.76 -8.88
N VAL A 128 -7.73 18.65 -9.28
CA VAL A 128 -7.76 18.18 -10.65
C VAL A 128 -9.20 18.11 -11.18
N ASP A 129 -9.38 18.17 -12.49
CA ASP A 129 -10.66 17.86 -13.14
C ASP A 129 -10.88 16.34 -13.30
N ARG A 130 -11.95 15.94 -14.00
CA ARG A 130 -12.28 14.52 -14.24
C ARG A 130 -11.33 13.82 -15.22
N ASP A 131 -10.55 14.59 -15.97
CA ASP A 131 -9.46 14.10 -16.83
C ASP A 131 -8.11 14.10 -16.08
N TYR A 132 -8.16 14.27 -14.75
CA TYR A 132 -7.00 14.29 -13.86
C TYR A 132 -6.05 15.46 -14.14
N LYS A 133 -6.47 16.46 -14.92
CA LYS A 133 -5.69 17.67 -15.22
C LYS A 133 -5.79 18.66 -14.08
N VAL A 134 -4.65 19.22 -13.68
CA VAL A 134 -4.58 20.22 -12.61
C VAL A 134 -5.36 21.46 -13.05
N LEU A 135 -6.27 21.91 -12.19
CA LEU A 135 -7.13 23.05 -12.49
C LEU A 135 -6.28 24.31 -12.71
N GLY A 136 -6.51 24.98 -13.84
CA GLY A 136 -5.75 26.16 -14.24
C GLY A 136 -4.37 25.90 -14.84
N VAL A 137 -4.00 24.64 -15.09
CA VAL A 137 -2.69 24.27 -15.66
C VAL A 137 -2.87 23.34 -16.86
N ASP A 138 -2.33 23.72 -18.02
CA ASP A 138 -2.61 23.01 -19.26
C ASP A 138 -1.95 21.64 -19.43
N ALA A 139 -0.70 21.52 -18.99
CA ALA A 139 0.16 20.38 -19.29
C ALA A 139 0.52 19.53 -18.06
N LEU A 140 -0.28 19.60 -16.99
CA LEU A 140 -0.03 18.86 -15.75
C LEU A 140 -1.25 18.01 -15.36
N ARG A 141 -1.00 16.75 -15.05
CA ARG A 141 -1.98 15.80 -14.52
C ARG A 141 -1.45 15.12 -13.27
N VAL A 142 -2.36 14.71 -12.38
CA VAL A 142 -2.03 13.91 -11.19
C VAL A 142 -2.63 12.52 -11.37
N VAL A 143 -1.79 11.50 -11.48
CA VAL A 143 -2.20 10.11 -11.63
C VAL A 143 -1.72 9.32 -10.42
N ASP A 144 -2.49 9.41 -9.33
CA ASP A 144 -2.09 8.85 -8.04
C ASP A 144 -3.32 8.62 -7.13
N GLY A 145 -3.16 7.79 -6.10
CA GLY A 145 -4.20 7.55 -5.08
C GLY A 145 -4.62 8.81 -4.32
N SER A 146 -3.81 9.86 -4.31
CA SER A 146 -4.17 11.20 -3.79
C SER A 146 -5.39 11.81 -4.47
N THR A 147 -5.76 11.34 -5.67
CA THR A 147 -6.96 11.79 -6.40
C THR A 147 -8.25 11.11 -5.92
N PHE A 148 -8.13 10.02 -5.17
CA PHE A 148 -9.27 9.30 -4.64
C PHE A 148 -9.92 10.03 -3.48
N TYR A 149 -11.24 9.95 -3.41
CA TYR A 149 -12.02 10.52 -2.34
C TYR A 149 -12.05 9.61 -1.10
N ASP A 150 -12.27 8.31 -1.33
CA ASP A 150 -12.20 7.25 -0.35
C ASP A 150 -11.39 6.06 -0.90
N SER A 151 -11.07 5.10 -0.04
CA SER A 151 -10.36 3.89 -0.46
C SER A 151 -11.30 3.01 -1.32
N PRO A 152 -10.95 2.71 -2.59
CA PRO A 152 -11.81 1.99 -3.55
C PRO A 152 -12.13 0.53 -3.17
N GLY A 153 -11.55 0.05 -2.07
CA GLY A 153 -11.74 -1.27 -1.48
C GLY A 153 -10.89 -1.43 -0.22
N THR A 154 -10.62 -2.68 0.17
CA THR A 154 -9.78 -2.96 1.35
C THR A 154 -8.34 -2.48 1.16
N ASN A 155 -7.77 -2.68 -0.03
CA ASN A 155 -6.44 -2.22 -0.41
C ASN A 155 -6.53 -1.45 -1.75
N PRO A 156 -6.05 -0.19 -1.84
CA PRO A 156 -6.10 0.61 -3.06
C PRO A 156 -5.09 0.20 -4.13
N GLN A 157 -4.11 -0.65 -3.81
CA GLN A 157 -2.96 -0.94 -4.69
C GLN A 157 -3.38 -1.31 -6.13
N ALA A 158 -4.27 -2.29 -6.28
CA ALA A 158 -4.71 -2.73 -7.60
C ALA A 158 -5.32 -1.57 -8.39
N THR A 159 -6.15 -0.77 -7.73
CA THR A 159 -6.84 0.38 -8.35
C THR A 159 -5.85 1.45 -8.79
N VAL A 160 -4.79 1.70 -8.03
CA VAL A 160 -3.74 2.67 -8.41
C VAL A 160 -2.90 2.15 -9.58
N LEU A 161 -2.56 0.85 -9.61
CA LEU A 161 -1.87 0.21 -10.73
C LEU A 161 -2.72 0.30 -12.01
N MET A 162 -3.99 -0.05 -11.89
CA MET A 162 -5.00 -0.01 -12.95
C MET A 162 -5.19 1.42 -13.47
N LEU A 163 -5.32 2.42 -12.59
CA LEU A 163 -5.46 3.83 -12.96
C LEU A 163 -4.30 4.31 -13.85
N GLY A 164 -3.06 3.95 -13.52
CA GLY A 164 -1.89 4.29 -14.33
C GLY A 164 -1.98 3.72 -15.75
N ARG A 165 -2.50 2.49 -15.89
CA ARG A 165 -2.72 1.85 -17.20
C ARG A 165 -3.87 2.52 -17.96
N VAL A 166 -5.02 2.72 -17.34
CA VAL A 166 -6.21 3.37 -17.93
C VAL A 166 -5.84 4.70 -18.57
N LEU A 167 -5.24 5.61 -17.80
CA LEU A 167 -4.90 6.95 -18.31
C LEU A 167 -3.79 6.94 -19.37
N GLY A 168 -2.92 5.93 -19.33
CA GLY A 168 -1.95 5.71 -20.40
C GLY A 168 -2.60 5.25 -21.71
N VAL A 169 -3.60 4.37 -21.65
CA VAL A 169 -4.31 3.84 -22.83
C VAL A 169 -5.26 4.88 -23.42
N ASP A 170 -5.96 5.64 -22.58
CA ASP A 170 -6.82 6.75 -23.00
C ASP A 170 -6.02 7.90 -23.65
N GLY A 171 -4.69 7.79 -23.67
CA GLY A 171 -3.80 8.69 -24.40
C GLY A 171 -3.76 10.09 -23.82
N LEU A 172 -4.12 10.25 -22.53
CA LEU A 172 -4.28 11.53 -21.85
C LEU A 172 -5.07 12.54 -22.72
N ARG A 173 -6.16 12.08 -23.34
CA ARG A 173 -7.07 12.95 -24.12
C ARG A 173 -7.61 14.05 -23.21
N VAL A 174 -7.49 15.30 -23.67
CA VAL A 174 -8.15 16.47 -23.08
C VAL A 174 -9.59 16.43 -23.56
N ILE A 175 -10.56 16.11 -22.71
CA ILE A 175 -11.98 16.22 -23.02
C ILE A 175 -12.68 17.01 -21.90
N ASP A 176 -12.81 18.30 -22.17
CA ASP A 176 -13.63 19.27 -21.44
C ASP A 176 -15.00 18.68 -21.02
N GLY A 177 -15.26 18.73 -19.71
CA GLY A 177 -16.42 18.12 -19.06
C GLY A 177 -16.90 18.96 -17.88
N SER A 178 -17.35 20.17 -18.18
CA SER A 178 -18.10 21.05 -17.27
C SER A 178 -19.34 20.35 -16.71
N THR A 179 -19.48 20.36 -15.37
CA THR A 179 -20.70 20.41 -14.53
C THR A 179 -20.65 19.52 -13.26
N PHE A 180 -21.08 20.14 -12.15
CA PHE A 180 -21.59 19.58 -10.86
C PHE A 180 -20.67 19.56 -9.63
N HIS A 181 -21.30 19.91 -8.50
CA HIS A 181 -20.76 20.43 -7.23
C HIS A 181 -20.55 19.37 -6.12
N ASP A 182 -19.51 19.62 -5.31
CA ASP A 182 -19.25 19.38 -3.87
C ASP A 182 -19.47 18.02 -3.16
N SER A 183 -18.39 17.48 -2.57
CA SER A 183 -18.36 16.95 -1.18
C SER A 183 -16.93 16.68 -0.64
N PRO A 184 -16.72 16.58 0.70
CA PRO A 184 -15.39 16.63 1.35
C PRO A 184 -14.81 15.27 1.82
N GLY A 185 -13.56 14.98 1.40
CA GLY A 185 -12.87 13.67 1.53
C GLY A 185 -12.54 13.14 2.94
N THR A 186 -12.13 11.86 3.03
CA THR A 186 -12.02 11.09 4.30
C THR A 186 -10.81 10.15 4.35
N ASN A 187 -10.39 9.71 5.55
CA ASN A 187 -9.07 9.06 5.83
C ASN A 187 -9.18 7.71 6.58
N PRO A 188 -8.64 6.57 6.09
CA PRO A 188 -8.89 5.24 6.64
C PRO A 188 -8.23 5.02 8.01
N GLN A 189 -8.95 4.40 8.95
CA GLN A 189 -8.52 4.16 10.35
C GLN A 189 -8.36 2.64 10.61
N VAL A 190 -7.38 2.24 11.42
CA VAL A 190 -7.03 0.82 11.66
C VAL A 190 -6.75 0.55 13.14
N THR A 191 -7.27 -0.56 13.67
CA THR A 191 -7.00 -1.06 15.03
C THR A 191 -6.54 -2.53 15.00
N VAL A 192 -5.73 -2.95 15.97
CA VAL A 192 -4.93 -4.19 15.89
C VAL A 192 -5.05 -5.08 17.12
N MET A 193 -5.08 -6.40 16.89
CA MET A 193 -5.00 -7.43 17.92
C MET A 193 -3.90 -8.46 17.60
N MET A 194 -2.92 -8.62 18.50
CA MET A 194 -1.79 -9.55 18.38
C MET A 194 -2.09 -10.86 19.11
N LEU A 195 -1.73 -12.01 18.54
CA LEU A 195 -1.75 -13.31 19.20
C LEU A 195 -0.42 -14.04 19.01
N GLY A 196 0.08 -14.68 20.06
CA GLY A 196 1.35 -15.39 20.02
C GLY A 196 1.20 -16.92 20.03
N ARG A 197 2.19 -17.59 19.43
CA ARG A 197 2.27 -19.05 19.34
C ARG A 197 3.24 -19.62 20.37
N ARG A 198 2.90 -20.77 20.98
CA ARG A 198 3.83 -21.64 21.72
C ARG A 198 4.11 -22.89 20.90
N ARG A 199 5.37 -23.25 20.67
CA ARG A 199 5.73 -24.57 20.13
C ARG A 199 6.57 -25.32 21.15
N TRP A 200 6.08 -26.48 21.59
CA TRP A 200 6.87 -27.51 22.26
C TRP A 200 7.61 -28.31 21.18
N VAL A 201 8.93 -28.45 21.33
CA VAL A 201 9.73 -29.38 20.52
C VAL A 201 10.29 -30.43 21.49
N HIS A 202 9.79 -31.67 21.42
CA HIS A 202 10.53 -32.82 21.92
C HIS A 202 11.29 -33.42 20.74
N GLY A 203 12.61 -33.59 20.92
CA GLY A 203 13.52 -34.08 19.89
C GLY A 203 13.45 -35.59 19.69
N TYR A 204 13.98 -36.06 18.57
CA TYR A 204 15.09 -37.02 18.45
C TYR A 204 15.51 -37.12 16.98
N GLY A 205 16.81 -37.35 16.73
CA GLY A 205 17.29 -38.02 15.53
C GLY A 205 18.20 -37.20 14.60
N VAL A 206 19.49 -37.20 14.90
CA VAL A 206 20.56 -36.92 13.93
C VAL A 206 20.58 -38.03 12.87
N LEU A 207 20.51 -37.71 11.58
CA LEU A 207 21.31 -38.40 10.55
C LEU A 207 21.43 -37.60 9.25
N LEU A 208 22.67 -37.14 9.03
CA LEU A 208 23.41 -36.96 7.77
C LEU A 208 22.74 -36.38 6.51
N VAL A 209 23.15 -35.14 6.28
CA VAL A 209 23.43 -34.47 5.00
C VAL A 209 24.06 -35.40 3.97
N LEU A 210 23.41 -35.53 2.81
CA LEU A 210 24.03 -35.70 1.50
C LEU A 210 22.96 -35.44 0.42
N LEU A 211 23.01 -34.27 -0.20
CA LEU A 211 22.90 -34.08 -1.66
C LEU A 211 23.17 -32.61 -1.99
N LEU A 212 24.40 -32.40 -2.46
CA LEU A 212 24.86 -31.26 -3.24
C LEU A 212 24.06 -31.16 -4.55
N LEU A 213 23.90 -29.93 -5.02
CA LEU A 213 23.57 -29.51 -6.40
C LEU A 213 22.12 -29.75 -6.88
N ALA A 214 21.23 -28.81 -6.55
CA ALA A 214 20.19 -28.36 -7.47
C ALA A 214 19.70 -26.95 -7.12
N GLY A 215 20.10 -25.96 -7.93
CA GLY A 215 19.37 -24.70 -8.10
C GLY A 215 19.53 -23.64 -7.02
N ILE A 216 20.70 -22.98 -6.97
CA ILE A 216 20.70 -21.57 -6.60
C ILE A 216 20.02 -20.82 -7.76
N LEU A 217 18.69 -20.76 -7.72
CA LEU A 217 17.94 -19.82 -8.54
C LEU A 217 18.17 -18.44 -7.90
N PHE A 218 19.29 -17.82 -8.27
CA PHE A 218 19.46 -16.39 -8.07
C PHE A 218 18.28 -15.70 -8.75
N PHE A 219 17.47 -14.98 -7.97
CA PHE A 219 16.52 -14.01 -8.49
C PHE A 219 17.32 -13.07 -9.39
N HIS A 220 17.19 -13.24 -10.71
CA HIS A 220 17.85 -12.36 -11.66
C HIS A 220 17.03 -11.08 -11.68
N ALA A 221 17.58 -10.02 -11.08
CA ALA A 221 17.06 -8.67 -11.24
C ALA A 221 16.81 -8.41 -12.74
N PRO A 222 15.63 -7.90 -13.14
CA PRO A 222 15.38 -7.60 -14.52
C PRO A 222 16.41 -6.57 -15.00
N ASN A 223 17.10 -6.89 -16.10
CA ASN A 223 18.13 -6.03 -16.67
C ASN A 223 17.49 -4.97 -17.57
N TYR A 224 16.94 -3.93 -16.96
CA TYR A 224 16.38 -2.79 -17.70
C TYR A 224 17.50 -1.87 -18.18
N SER A 225 17.82 -1.94 -19.47
CA SER A 225 18.84 -1.09 -20.13
C SER A 225 18.52 0.42 -20.09
N PHE A 226 17.27 0.76 -19.78
CA PHE A 226 16.78 2.13 -19.65
C PHE A 226 16.82 2.68 -18.21
N LEU A 227 17.16 1.86 -17.20
CA LEU A 227 17.39 2.33 -15.84
C LEU A 227 18.78 2.96 -15.72
N ARG A 228 18.84 4.16 -15.18
CA ARG A 228 20.09 4.93 -15.00
C ARG A 228 20.04 5.71 -13.69
N ASP A 229 21.21 6.02 -13.14
CA ASP A 229 21.31 6.97 -12.05
C ASP A 229 21.21 8.41 -12.57
N ALA A 230 20.54 9.30 -11.83
CA ALA A 230 20.35 10.71 -12.20
C ALA A 230 21.68 11.45 -12.44
N THR A 231 22.78 11.04 -11.81
CA THR A 231 24.13 11.62 -12.04
C THR A 231 24.62 11.45 -13.48
N SER A 232 24.07 10.50 -14.23
CA SER A 232 24.37 10.28 -15.64
C SER A 232 23.48 11.08 -16.60
N ALA A 233 22.51 11.85 -16.08
CA ALA A 233 21.57 12.59 -16.90
C ALA A 233 22.23 13.80 -17.57
N PRO A 234 21.95 14.06 -18.87
CA PRO A 234 22.29 15.34 -19.47
C PRO A 234 21.57 16.50 -18.76
N PRO A 235 22.13 17.72 -18.76
CA PRO A 235 21.50 18.87 -18.09
C PRO A 235 20.11 19.23 -18.63
N VAL A 236 19.87 18.97 -19.93
CA VAL A 236 18.60 19.23 -20.60
C VAL A 236 18.28 18.07 -21.54
N VAL A 237 17.04 17.58 -21.46
CA VAL A 237 16.49 16.50 -22.28
C VAL A 237 15.03 16.81 -22.62
N TYR A 238 14.54 16.28 -23.73
CA TYR A 238 13.19 16.50 -24.22
C TYR A 238 12.46 15.17 -24.39
N PHE A 239 11.23 15.13 -23.91
CA PHE A 239 10.36 13.96 -23.94
C PHE A 239 8.93 14.42 -24.21
N ASP A 240 8.11 13.52 -24.74
CA ASP A 240 6.69 13.76 -24.95
C ASP A 240 5.95 13.77 -23.61
N TYR A 241 6.36 12.89 -22.68
CA TYR A 241 5.84 12.82 -21.32
C TYR A 241 6.96 12.73 -20.28
N ILE A 242 6.83 13.49 -19.20
CA ILE A 242 7.66 13.38 -18.01
C ILE A 242 6.76 12.92 -16.87
N ILE A 243 7.08 11.78 -16.27
CA ILE A 243 6.40 11.21 -15.11
C ILE A 243 7.29 11.43 -13.89
N ILE A 244 6.73 12.12 -12.90
CA ILE A 244 7.39 12.42 -11.64
C ILE A 244 6.92 11.41 -10.61
N GLY A 245 7.78 10.49 -10.22
CA GLY A 245 7.52 9.40 -9.29
C GLY A 245 7.32 8.05 -9.98
N GLY A 246 8.28 7.14 -9.79
CA GLY A 246 8.22 5.75 -10.22
C GLY A 246 7.42 4.87 -9.26
N GLY A 247 6.27 5.37 -8.81
CA GLY A 247 5.42 4.72 -7.82
C GLY A 247 4.44 3.71 -8.42
N THR A 248 3.41 3.37 -7.65
CA THR A 248 2.39 2.37 -8.01
C THR A 248 1.70 2.68 -9.33
N ALA A 249 1.23 3.92 -9.54
CA ALA A 249 0.64 4.30 -10.84
C ALA A 249 1.70 4.67 -11.89
N GLY A 250 2.78 5.33 -11.46
CA GLY A 250 3.82 5.88 -12.35
C GLY A 250 4.48 4.83 -13.24
N CYS A 251 4.80 3.64 -12.71
CA CYS A 251 5.40 2.57 -13.52
C CYS A 251 4.43 2.03 -14.59
N ALA A 252 3.16 1.81 -14.22
CA ALA A 252 2.14 1.35 -15.16
C ALA A 252 1.87 2.39 -16.26
N LEU A 253 1.81 3.66 -15.89
CA LEU A 253 1.64 4.78 -16.82
C LEU A 253 2.83 4.90 -17.77
N ALA A 254 4.06 4.82 -17.26
CA ALA A 254 5.29 4.93 -18.06
C ALA A 254 5.39 3.80 -19.09
N ALA A 255 5.16 2.55 -18.65
CA ALA A 255 5.16 1.39 -19.52
C ALA A 255 4.13 1.53 -20.65
N THR A 256 2.95 2.06 -20.31
CA THR A 256 1.85 2.24 -21.26
C THR A 256 2.12 3.35 -22.27
N LEU A 257 2.50 4.55 -21.82
CA LEU A 257 2.77 5.69 -22.71
C LEU A 257 3.97 5.41 -23.64
N SER A 258 4.96 4.63 -23.19
CA SER A 258 6.13 4.27 -24.01
C SER A 258 5.79 3.51 -25.30
N GLN A 259 4.59 2.93 -25.39
CA GLN A 259 4.10 2.26 -26.60
C GLN A 259 3.91 3.25 -27.76
N GLY A 260 3.59 4.51 -27.46
CA GLY A 260 3.29 5.55 -28.47
C GLY A 260 4.16 6.79 -28.41
N ALA A 261 4.90 7.02 -27.31
CA ALA A 261 5.58 8.28 -27.04
C ALA A 261 6.94 8.07 -26.35
N ASN A 262 7.80 9.09 -26.36
CA ASN A 262 9.04 9.11 -25.60
C ASN A 262 8.76 9.56 -24.17
N VAL A 263 9.09 8.72 -23.20
CA VAL A 263 8.74 8.90 -21.78
C VAL A 263 10.00 9.01 -20.93
N LEU A 264 10.02 10.03 -20.07
CA LEU A 264 10.96 10.15 -18.97
C LEU A 264 10.25 9.80 -17.66
N LEU A 265 10.81 8.89 -16.88
CA LEU A 265 10.37 8.60 -15.52
C LEU A 265 11.46 9.02 -14.53
N LEU A 266 11.10 9.84 -13.54
CA LEU A 266 12.02 10.32 -12.51
C LEU A 266 11.59 9.73 -11.16
N GLU A 267 12.45 8.95 -10.52
CA GLU A 267 12.23 8.39 -9.18
C GLU A 267 13.31 8.87 -8.23
N ARG A 268 12.90 9.40 -7.07
CA ARG A 268 13.83 9.94 -6.07
C ARG A 268 14.56 8.88 -5.27
N GLY A 269 14.04 7.66 -5.22
CA GLY A 269 14.67 6.50 -4.58
C GLY A 269 15.47 5.63 -5.54
N ASP A 270 16.08 4.59 -4.97
CA ASP A 270 16.89 3.61 -5.68
C ASP A 270 16.02 2.49 -6.30
N SER A 271 16.65 1.54 -6.97
CA SER A 271 16.08 0.31 -7.50
C SER A 271 15.67 -0.65 -6.37
N PRO A 272 14.52 -1.35 -6.46
CA PRO A 272 14.12 -2.34 -5.47
C PRO A 272 14.95 -3.64 -5.57
N TYR A 273 15.61 -3.90 -6.70
CA TYR A 273 16.15 -5.22 -7.03
C TYR A 273 17.49 -5.55 -6.36
N SER A 274 18.22 -4.53 -5.90
CA SER A 274 19.49 -4.71 -5.19
C SER A 274 19.29 -4.97 -3.68
N ASN A 275 18.08 -4.78 -3.15
CA ASN A 275 17.80 -4.89 -1.73
C ASN A 275 16.96 -6.14 -1.41
N PRO A 276 17.56 -7.20 -0.82
CA PRO A 276 16.86 -8.45 -0.53
C PRO A 276 15.76 -8.29 0.53
N ASN A 277 15.81 -7.23 1.36
CA ASN A 277 14.73 -6.97 2.31
C ASN A 277 13.46 -6.47 1.60
N ILE A 278 13.61 -5.80 0.46
CA ILE A 278 12.50 -5.33 -0.37
C ILE A 278 11.96 -6.48 -1.21
N SER A 279 12.87 -7.23 -1.85
CA SER A 279 12.50 -8.24 -2.85
C SER A 279 11.89 -9.52 -2.29
N ASN A 280 11.83 -9.72 -0.97
CA ASN A 280 11.24 -10.93 -0.37
C ASN A 280 10.41 -10.61 0.87
N ILE A 281 9.29 -11.33 1.05
CA ILE A 281 8.34 -11.14 2.16
C ILE A 281 9.00 -11.22 3.54
N ARG A 282 10.07 -12.00 3.69
CA ARG A 282 10.81 -12.14 4.97
C ARG A 282 11.45 -10.82 5.42
N GLY A 283 11.73 -9.92 4.48
CA GLY A 283 12.28 -8.61 4.75
C GLY A 283 11.25 -7.52 5.06
N PHE A 284 9.95 -7.83 5.08
CA PHE A 284 8.88 -6.84 5.30
C PHE A 284 9.08 -6.01 6.58
N ALA A 285 9.27 -6.67 7.73
CA ALA A 285 9.47 -5.98 9.01
C ALA A 285 10.78 -5.19 9.03
N SER A 286 11.88 -5.79 8.54
CA SER A 286 13.20 -5.14 8.46
C SER A 286 13.17 -3.87 7.59
N THR A 287 12.44 -3.91 6.48
CA THR A 287 12.30 -2.76 5.57
C THR A 287 11.54 -1.61 6.24
N LEU A 288 10.51 -1.90 7.05
CA LEU A 288 9.76 -0.86 7.76
C LEU A 288 10.55 -0.27 8.95
N GLN A 289 11.44 -1.06 9.57
CA GLN A 289 12.26 -0.64 10.70
C GLN A 289 13.56 0.06 10.30
N ASP A 290 13.92 0.04 9.02
CA ASP A 290 15.12 0.68 8.52
C ASP A 290 15.01 2.21 8.64
N ALA A 291 15.77 2.76 9.59
CA ALA A 291 15.82 4.19 9.87
C ALA A 291 16.94 4.92 9.09
N ALA A 292 17.58 4.26 8.12
CA ALA A 292 18.62 4.90 7.32
C ALA A 292 18.07 6.13 6.58
N PRO A 293 18.83 7.24 6.47
CA PRO A 293 18.37 8.46 5.82
C PRO A 293 17.93 8.26 4.36
N LEU A 294 18.46 7.25 3.67
CA LEU A 294 18.14 6.86 2.28
C LEU A 294 17.29 5.57 2.19
N SER A 295 16.71 5.09 3.31
CA SER A 295 15.83 3.92 3.31
C SER A 295 14.69 4.03 2.30
N ALA A 296 14.33 2.89 1.69
CA ALA A 296 13.17 2.77 0.83
C ALA A 296 11.85 3.07 1.58
N SER A 297 11.82 2.88 2.90
CA SER A 297 10.71 3.21 3.78
C SER A 297 10.97 4.53 4.50
N GLN A 298 10.55 5.64 3.91
CA GLN A 298 10.65 6.94 4.58
C GLN A 298 9.57 7.03 5.67
N SER A 299 9.97 6.98 6.93
CA SER A 299 9.07 7.11 8.07
C SER A 299 8.71 8.57 8.36
N PHE A 300 7.54 8.78 8.95
CA PHE A 300 7.11 10.03 9.54
C PHE A 300 6.07 9.78 10.64
N ILE A 301 5.79 10.80 11.44
CA ILE A 301 4.77 10.73 12.48
C ILE A 301 3.75 11.81 12.16
N SER A 302 2.47 11.42 12.10
CA SER A 302 1.37 12.38 12.00
C SER A 302 1.31 13.28 13.23
N THR A 303 0.64 14.43 13.09
CA THR A 303 0.34 15.34 14.20
C THR A 303 -0.53 14.66 15.28
N ASP A 304 -1.28 13.62 14.90
CA ASP A 304 -2.04 12.73 15.79
C ASP A 304 -1.17 11.76 16.61
N GLY A 305 0.16 11.76 16.42
CA GLY A 305 1.08 10.85 17.09
C GLY A 305 1.10 9.42 16.52
N VAL A 306 0.54 9.18 15.33
CA VAL A 306 0.53 7.86 14.68
C VAL A 306 1.71 7.70 13.74
N PHE A 307 2.40 6.55 13.83
CA PHE A 307 3.53 6.19 12.97
C PHE A 307 3.08 5.90 11.54
N ASN A 308 3.82 6.43 10.58
CA ASN A 308 3.51 6.37 9.16
C ASN A 308 4.76 6.11 8.33
N HIS A 309 4.57 5.53 7.14
CA HIS A 309 5.62 5.28 6.16
C HIS A 309 5.16 5.70 4.76
N ARG A 310 6.11 6.11 3.91
CA ARG A 310 5.92 6.33 2.47
C ARG A 310 7.10 5.76 1.66
N GLY A 311 6.81 5.33 0.44
CA GLY A 311 7.82 4.81 -0.48
C GLY A 311 8.85 5.85 -0.91
N ARG A 312 10.11 5.42 -0.98
CA ARG A 312 11.21 6.11 -1.65
C ARG A 312 12.09 5.09 -2.36
N VAL A 313 11.52 4.46 -3.38
CA VAL A 313 12.12 3.39 -4.17
C VAL A 313 11.28 3.23 -5.44
N LEU A 314 11.89 2.83 -6.55
CA LEU A 314 11.13 2.46 -7.74
C LEU A 314 10.14 1.32 -7.42
N GLY A 315 8.90 1.47 -7.87
CA GLY A 315 7.74 0.67 -7.47
C GLY A 315 6.90 1.29 -6.33
N GLY A 316 7.43 2.29 -5.63
CA GLY A 316 6.74 3.02 -4.56
C GLY A 316 6.20 2.12 -3.45
N GLY A 317 4.94 2.31 -3.05
CA GLY A 317 4.32 1.55 -1.97
C GLY A 317 4.24 0.04 -2.19
N THR A 318 4.26 -0.43 -3.45
CA THR A 318 4.25 -1.88 -3.76
C THR A 318 5.52 -2.59 -3.32
N ALA A 319 6.63 -1.86 -3.23
CA ALA A 319 7.90 -2.36 -2.73
C ALA A 319 7.91 -2.55 -1.20
N LEU A 320 6.98 -1.91 -0.47
CA LEU A 320 6.98 -1.87 0.99
C LEU A 320 5.82 -2.62 1.64
N ASN A 321 4.66 -2.65 0.98
CA ASN A 321 3.42 -3.05 1.63
C ASN A 321 3.34 -4.56 1.95
N ALA A 322 2.24 -4.97 2.59
CA ALA A 322 1.97 -6.35 2.97
C ALA A 322 1.48 -7.25 1.81
N GLY A 323 1.47 -6.74 0.58
CA GLY A 323 1.25 -7.52 -0.65
C GLY A 323 -0.17 -8.00 -0.96
N TYR A 324 -1.17 -7.72 -0.11
CA TYR A 324 -2.56 -8.09 -0.37
C TYR A 324 -3.12 -7.38 -1.62
N TYR A 325 -3.70 -8.13 -2.55
CA TYR A 325 -4.25 -7.61 -3.80
C TYR A 325 -5.77 -7.81 -3.89
N THR A 326 -6.50 -6.74 -4.21
CA THR A 326 -7.94 -6.76 -4.47
C THR A 326 -8.31 -5.61 -5.40
N ARG A 327 -9.20 -5.87 -6.37
CA ARG A 327 -9.78 -4.86 -7.27
C ARG A 327 -10.67 -3.88 -6.50
N ALA A 328 -10.98 -2.75 -7.11
CA ALA A 328 -12.01 -1.84 -6.63
C ALA A 328 -13.39 -2.52 -6.65
N SER A 329 -14.32 -2.08 -5.79
CA SER A 329 -15.71 -2.50 -5.95
C SER A 329 -16.31 -1.93 -7.24
N ALA A 330 -17.16 -2.70 -7.93
CA ALA A 330 -17.91 -2.22 -9.10
C ALA A 330 -18.71 -0.94 -8.80
N ALA A 331 -19.25 -0.81 -7.58
CA ALA A 331 -19.92 0.42 -7.14
C ALA A 331 -19.00 1.65 -7.17
N TYR A 332 -17.73 1.50 -6.77
CA TYR A 332 -16.74 2.57 -6.83
C TYR A 332 -16.42 2.94 -8.28
N VAL A 333 -16.17 1.94 -9.14
CA VAL A 333 -15.90 2.13 -10.58
C VAL A 333 -17.05 2.91 -11.25
N ASN A 334 -18.31 2.54 -10.93
CA ASN A 334 -19.50 3.27 -11.37
C ASN A 334 -19.53 4.71 -10.85
N GLN A 335 -19.28 4.89 -9.56
CA GLN A 335 -19.36 6.20 -8.90
C GLN A 335 -18.37 7.20 -9.50
N VAL A 336 -17.16 6.77 -9.84
CA VAL A 336 -16.13 7.65 -10.43
C VAL A 336 -16.26 7.78 -11.96
N GLY A 337 -17.11 6.96 -12.59
CA GLY A 337 -17.39 7.04 -14.02
C GLY A 337 -16.30 6.46 -14.93
N TRP A 338 -15.51 5.51 -14.45
CA TRP A 338 -14.52 4.83 -15.29
C TRP A 338 -15.16 3.81 -16.23
N ASP A 339 -14.59 3.65 -17.43
CA ASP A 339 -15.02 2.62 -18.38
C ASP A 339 -14.71 1.22 -17.84
N HIS A 340 -15.76 0.41 -17.65
CA HIS A 340 -15.64 -0.91 -17.02
C HIS A 340 -14.77 -1.87 -17.82
N LYS A 341 -14.83 -1.79 -19.16
CA LYS A 341 -14.08 -2.68 -20.02
C LYS A 341 -12.59 -2.38 -19.89
N LEU A 342 -12.19 -1.12 -20.04
CA LEU A 342 -10.82 -0.68 -19.92
C LEU A 342 -10.26 -0.90 -18.51
N VAL A 343 -11.07 -0.70 -17.46
CA VAL A 343 -10.71 -1.02 -16.08
C VAL A 343 -10.38 -2.51 -15.92
N ASN A 344 -11.24 -3.40 -16.43
CA ASN A 344 -11.02 -4.85 -16.33
C ASN A 344 -9.79 -5.30 -17.14
N GLU A 345 -9.65 -4.83 -18.39
CA GLU A 345 -8.47 -5.11 -19.22
C GLU A 345 -7.18 -4.62 -18.54
N SER A 346 -7.25 -3.48 -17.85
CA SER A 346 -6.12 -2.92 -17.11
C SER A 346 -5.80 -3.73 -15.84
N TYR A 347 -6.81 -4.24 -15.13
CA TYR A 347 -6.57 -5.17 -14.02
C TYR A 347 -5.90 -6.46 -14.49
N GLU A 348 -6.41 -7.08 -15.56
CA GLU A 348 -5.83 -8.31 -16.13
C GLU A 348 -4.38 -8.11 -16.60
N TRP A 349 -4.08 -6.94 -17.18
CA TRP A 349 -2.73 -6.57 -17.59
C TRP A 349 -1.75 -6.49 -16.40
N VAL A 350 -2.19 -5.94 -15.26
CA VAL A 350 -1.40 -5.90 -14.01
C VAL A 350 -1.26 -7.30 -13.42
N GLU A 351 -2.37 -8.02 -13.32
CA GLU A 351 -2.45 -9.34 -12.67
C GLU A 351 -1.53 -10.35 -13.34
N LYS A 352 -1.49 -10.33 -14.68
CA LYS A 352 -0.60 -11.20 -15.47
C LYS A 352 0.87 -11.07 -15.10
N LYS A 353 1.32 -9.89 -14.65
CA LYS A 353 2.73 -9.63 -14.39
C LYS A 353 3.16 -9.90 -12.95
N MET A 354 2.35 -9.46 -11.99
CA MET A 354 2.82 -9.29 -10.61
C MET A 354 1.86 -9.83 -9.55
N VAL A 355 0.81 -10.58 -9.91
CA VAL A 355 -0.21 -11.05 -8.95
C VAL A 355 -0.36 -12.56 -9.01
N PHE A 356 -0.40 -13.18 -7.83
CA PHE A 356 -0.43 -14.62 -7.64
C PHE A 356 -1.57 -15.05 -6.72
N TRP A 357 -1.96 -16.31 -6.87
CA TRP A 357 -2.75 -17.00 -5.87
C TRP A 357 -1.91 -17.24 -4.60
N PRO A 358 -2.38 -16.84 -3.41
CA PRO A 358 -1.61 -17.03 -2.19
C PRO A 358 -1.68 -18.48 -1.71
N SER A 359 -0.59 -18.94 -1.11
CA SER A 359 -0.60 -20.11 -0.24
C SER A 359 -1.30 -19.74 1.07
N VAL A 360 -2.52 -20.24 1.28
CA VAL A 360 -3.27 -20.02 2.53
C VAL A 360 -2.74 -20.97 3.60
N LEU A 361 -1.93 -20.44 4.53
CA LEU A 361 -1.36 -21.22 5.63
C LEU A 361 -2.36 -21.40 6.78
N GLN A 362 -1.96 -22.13 7.82
CA GLN A 362 -2.83 -22.51 8.93
C GLN A 362 -3.37 -21.28 9.69
N TRP A 363 -2.54 -20.25 9.90
CA TRP A 363 -2.99 -19.01 10.56
C TRP A 363 -4.09 -18.31 9.75
N GLN A 364 -3.87 -18.12 8.44
CA GLN A 364 -4.84 -17.49 7.55
C GLN A 364 -6.12 -18.31 7.42
N SER A 365 -6.00 -19.65 7.43
CA SER A 365 -7.15 -20.57 7.43
C SER A 365 -7.96 -20.42 8.71
N ALA A 366 -7.29 -20.34 9.86
CA ALA A 366 -7.95 -20.08 11.15
C ALA A 366 -8.63 -18.71 11.20
N VAL A 367 -8.01 -17.64 10.65
CA VAL A 367 -8.67 -16.33 10.52
C VAL A 367 -9.92 -16.43 9.65
N ARG A 368 -9.83 -17.10 8.49
CA ARG A 368 -10.96 -17.31 7.57
C ARG A 368 -12.11 -18.03 8.27
N ASP A 369 -11.82 -19.17 8.89
CA ASP A 369 -12.86 -20.00 9.51
C ASP A 369 -13.42 -19.33 10.77
N GLY A 370 -12.57 -18.65 11.54
CA GLY A 370 -12.99 -17.84 12.68
C GLY A 370 -13.88 -16.66 12.28
N LEU A 371 -13.66 -16.03 11.12
CA LEU A 371 -14.56 -15.00 10.58
C LEU A 371 -15.95 -15.56 10.26
N LEU A 372 -16.02 -16.78 9.71
CA LEU A 372 -17.29 -17.47 9.47
C LEU A 372 -17.99 -17.84 10.78
N GLU A 373 -17.26 -18.37 11.77
CA GLU A 373 -17.81 -18.62 13.12
C GLU A 373 -18.30 -17.34 13.80
N ALA A 374 -17.64 -16.20 13.54
CA ALA A 374 -18.06 -14.89 14.04
C ALA A 374 -19.28 -14.29 13.32
N GLY A 375 -19.77 -14.93 12.24
CA GLY A 375 -20.94 -14.51 11.48
C GLY A 375 -20.65 -13.69 10.22
N VAL A 376 -19.41 -13.62 9.74
CA VAL A 376 -19.02 -12.83 8.56
C VAL A 376 -19.18 -13.66 7.28
N PHE A 377 -20.43 -13.84 6.87
CA PHE A 377 -20.83 -14.58 5.66
C PHE A 377 -21.12 -13.65 4.47
N PRO A 378 -21.09 -14.15 3.22
CA PRO A 378 -20.72 -15.51 2.81
C PRO A 378 -19.20 -15.73 2.76
N TYR A 379 -18.77 -16.98 2.61
CA TYR A 379 -17.41 -17.27 2.14
C TYR A 379 -17.37 -17.19 0.61
N ASN A 380 -16.66 -16.21 0.07
CA ASN A 380 -16.56 -15.94 -1.36
C ASN A 380 -15.42 -16.71 -2.05
N GLY A 381 -14.77 -17.64 -1.35
CA GLY A 381 -13.61 -18.34 -1.90
C GLY A 381 -12.44 -17.38 -2.16
N PHE A 382 -11.64 -17.73 -3.18
CA PHE A 382 -10.66 -16.82 -3.73
C PHE A 382 -11.32 -15.89 -4.75
N THR A 383 -11.07 -14.59 -4.63
CA THR A 383 -11.45 -13.62 -5.65
C THR A 383 -10.64 -12.33 -5.51
N TYR A 384 -10.33 -11.71 -6.65
CA TYR A 384 -9.79 -10.36 -6.68
C TYR A 384 -10.85 -9.31 -6.36
N ASP A 385 -12.13 -9.61 -6.54
CA ASP A 385 -13.21 -8.65 -6.35
C ASP A 385 -13.34 -8.22 -4.89
N HIS A 386 -13.67 -6.95 -4.69
CA HIS A 386 -13.97 -6.42 -3.37
C HIS A 386 -15.46 -6.60 -3.06
N LEU A 387 -15.76 -7.70 -2.36
CA LEU A 387 -17.12 -8.15 -2.00
C LEU A 387 -17.33 -8.14 -0.48
N TYR A 388 -18.59 -8.03 -0.07
CA TYR A 388 -18.98 -8.26 1.32
C TYR A 388 -18.80 -9.75 1.69
N GLY A 389 -18.40 -10.00 2.94
CA GLY A 389 -18.17 -11.34 3.48
C GLY A 389 -16.69 -11.70 3.64
N THR A 390 -16.41 -12.99 3.81
CA THR A 390 -15.07 -13.54 4.00
C THR A 390 -14.49 -13.99 2.66
N LYS A 391 -13.23 -13.66 2.36
CA LYS A 391 -12.58 -14.04 1.11
C LYS A 391 -11.07 -14.21 1.25
N VAL A 392 -10.47 -14.91 0.29
CA VAL A 392 -9.02 -14.91 0.04
C VAL A 392 -8.75 -14.00 -1.16
N GLY A 393 -7.88 -13.01 -1.00
CA GLY A 393 -7.48 -12.09 -2.08
C GLY A 393 -6.21 -12.57 -2.80
N GLY A 394 -5.77 -11.82 -3.80
CA GLY A 394 -4.48 -12.04 -4.44
C GLY A 394 -3.31 -11.61 -3.56
N THR A 395 -2.11 -11.95 -4.00
CA THR A 395 -0.85 -11.49 -3.39
C THR A 395 0.13 -11.06 -4.47
N ILE A 396 1.00 -10.10 -4.18
CA ILE A 396 2.14 -9.77 -5.06
C ILE A 396 3.41 -10.56 -4.72
N PHE A 397 3.33 -11.45 -3.73
CA PHE A 397 4.39 -12.41 -3.43
C PHE A 397 4.13 -13.73 -4.15
N ASP A 398 5.13 -14.24 -4.85
CA ASP A 398 5.04 -15.56 -5.48
C ASP A 398 5.18 -16.71 -4.45
N GLN A 399 5.23 -17.94 -4.94
CA GLN A 399 5.31 -19.14 -4.09
C GLN A 399 6.64 -19.23 -3.30
N GLN A 400 7.69 -18.57 -3.77
CA GLN A 400 8.99 -18.49 -3.10
C GLN A 400 9.02 -17.36 -2.06
N GLY A 401 7.98 -16.52 -2.04
CA GLY A 401 7.84 -15.34 -1.20
C GLY A 401 8.55 -14.13 -1.79
N ASP A 402 8.99 -14.21 -3.04
CA ASP A 402 9.62 -13.09 -3.71
C ASP A 402 8.56 -12.09 -4.14
N ARG A 403 8.86 -10.81 -3.93
CA ARG A 403 7.96 -9.69 -4.14
C ARG A 403 8.04 -9.23 -5.58
N HIS A 404 6.88 -9.15 -6.22
CA HIS A 404 6.71 -8.49 -7.51
C HIS A 404 6.13 -7.09 -7.27
N THR A 405 6.78 -6.06 -7.81
CA THR A 405 6.45 -4.65 -7.56
C THR A 405 5.90 -3.98 -8.81
N ALA A 406 5.38 -2.77 -8.68
CA ALA A 406 4.97 -1.97 -9.84
C ALA A 406 6.12 -1.72 -10.81
N ALA A 407 7.39 -1.75 -10.34
CA ALA A 407 8.55 -1.63 -11.21
C ALA A 407 8.64 -2.76 -12.25
N ASP A 408 8.10 -3.95 -11.96
CA ASP A 408 8.13 -5.09 -12.88
C ASP A 408 7.24 -4.88 -14.10
N LEU A 409 6.26 -3.96 -14.00
CA LEU A 409 5.43 -3.54 -15.13
C LEU A 409 6.24 -2.76 -16.18
N LEU A 410 7.41 -2.23 -15.83
CA LEU A 410 8.31 -1.57 -16.79
C LEU A 410 8.90 -2.57 -17.80
N GLU A 411 8.81 -3.88 -17.56
CA GLU A 411 9.13 -4.87 -18.60
C GLU A 411 8.20 -4.76 -19.82
N TYR A 412 6.99 -4.24 -19.63
CA TYR A 412 6.09 -3.93 -20.73
C TYR A 412 6.43 -2.64 -21.47
N ALA A 413 7.43 -1.86 -21.03
CA ALA A 413 7.83 -0.65 -21.70
C ALA A 413 8.62 -0.93 -22.98
N VAL A 414 8.60 0.00 -23.93
CA VAL A 414 9.44 -0.05 -25.14
C VAL A 414 10.83 0.52 -24.79
N PRO A 415 11.91 -0.28 -24.72
CA PRO A 415 13.18 0.16 -24.13
C PRO A 415 13.83 1.37 -24.80
N ARG A 416 13.56 1.59 -26.10
CA ARG A 416 14.09 2.73 -26.86
C ARG A 416 13.30 4.02 -26.68
N ARG A 417 12.11 3.96 -26.07
CA ARG A 417 11.18 5.08 -25.89
C ARG A 417 10.97 5.45 -24.43
N ILE A 418 11.66 4.79 -23.51
CA ILE A 418 11.61 5.10 -22.09
C ILE A 418 13.02 5.36 -21.56
N THR A 419 13.14 6.33 -20.67
CA THR A 419 14.33 6.53 -19.84
C THR A 419 13.87 6.69 -18.41
N VAL A 420 14.52 5.98 -17.48
CA VAL A 420 14.20 6.04 -16.05
C VAL A 420 15.45 6.51 -15.31
N TYR A 421 15.36 7.65 -14.62
CA TYR A 421 16.40 8.10 -13.70
C TYR A 421 16.00 7.81 -12.26
N LEU A 422 16.81 6.99 -11.59
CA LEU A 422 16.78 6.74 -10.15
C LEU A 422 17.56 7.83 -9.41
N ASN A 423 17.33 7.95 -8.10
CA ASN A 423 17.93 8.99 -7.26
C ASN A 423 17.69 10.43 -7.81
N ALA A 424 16.60 10.60 -8.57
CA ALA A 424 16.21 11.83 -9.24
C ALA A 424 15.16 12.58 -8.39
N THR A 425 15.62 13.50 -7.54
CA THR A 425 14.71 14.34 -6.75
C THR A 425 14.21 15.51 -7.60
N VAL A 426 12.90 15.52 -7.88
CA VAL A 426 12.25 16.62 -8.59
C VAL A 426 11.93 17.75 -7.63
N HIS A 427 12.55 18.91 -7.83
CA HIS A 427 12.39 20.07 -6.95
C HIS A 427 11.26 21.03 -7.38
N ARG A 428 10.99 21.14 -8.68
CA ARG A 428 10.02 22.09 -9.21
C ARG A 428 9.51 21.66 -10.58
N ILE A 429 8.30 22.11 -10.92
CA ILE A 429 7.71 22.02 -12.25
C ILE A 429 7.71 23.42 -12.84
N LEU A 430 8.19 23.58 -14.07
CA LEU A 430 8.27 24.88 -14.73
C LEU A 430 7.05 25.11 -15.60
N PHE A 431 6.35 26.22 -15.40
CA PHE A 431 5.20 26.61 -16.21
C PHE A 431 5.57 27.74 -17.15
N ARG A 432 5.05 27.71 -18.38
CA ARG A 432 5.24 28.80 -19.34
C ARG A 432 4.13 29.83 -19.15
N LYS A 433 4.49 31.07 -18.81
CA LYS A 433 3.58 32.22 -18.78
C LYS A 433 4.11 33.29 -19.72
N ASN A 434 3.36 33.66 -20.76
CA ASN A 434 3.74 34.69 -21.74
C ASN A 434 5.17 34.53 -22.31
N ALA A 435 5.49 33.32 -22.80
CA ALA A 435 6.80 32.96 -23.37
C ALA A 435 8.01 32.92 -22.40
N VAL A 436 7.82 33.14 -21.10
CA VAL A 436 8.85 32.99 -20.04
C VAL A 436 8.50 31.82 -19.13
N PHE A 437 9.50 31.05 -18.70
CA PHE A 437 9.31 30.02 -17.68
C PHE A 437 9.27 30.66 -16.29
N VAL A 438 8.19 30.43 -15.55
CA VAL A 438 8.03 30.85 -14.15
C VAL A 438 7.95 29.58 -13.31
N ALA A 439 8.61 29.60 -12.15
CA ALA A 439 8.66 28.49 -11.21
C ALA A 439 7.40 28.41 -10.34
#